data_AF-A0A382Z7F1-F1
#
_entry.id   AF-A0A382Z7F1-F1
#
_cell.length_a   1.000
_cell.length_b   1.000
_cell.length_c   1.000
_cell.angle_alpha   90.00
_cell.angle_beta   90.00
_cell.angle_gamma   90.00
#
_symmetry.space_group_name_H-M   'P 1'
#
loop_
_entity.id
_entity.type
_entity.pdbx_description
1 polymer ?
#
loop_
_entity_poly.entity_id
_entity_poly.type
_entity_poly.pdbx_seq_one_letter_code
_entity_poly.pdbx_strand_id
1 'polypeptide(L)'
;IRFPESEISVVGRIAMGVKGIGLKPDDFVVSMLVVRREGMLLCVAHDGSGKKLGTGEIPVRKRGGLGTLVMPFVKGNSVVSAIEVIGGDKVKFITGEGHFHRINMDDIPHQKRGKGAHRLVNVLGGSEVVEVIREHIGGQQVEEEDIGGQQVEEEQINFLD
;
A
#
# COMPACT_ATOMS: atom_id res chain seq x y z
N ILE A 1 12.15 -1.03 4.24
CA ILE A 1 13.08 -1.71 5.18
C ILE A 1 12.26 -2.57 6.14
N ARG A 2 12.76 -3.70 6.64
CA ARG A 2 12.14 -4.48 7.73
C ARG A 2 13.23 -4.80 8.74
N PHE A 3 13.04 -4.44 10.00
CA PHE A 3 14.01 -4.67 11.08
C PHE A 3 13.25 -4.87 12.41
N PRO A 4 13.81 -5.61 13.38
CA PRO A 4 13.17 -5.82 14.67
C PRO A 4 13.11 -4.52 15.48
N GLU A 5 11.98 -4.28 16.14
CA GLU A 5 11.76 -3.10 16.98
C GLU A 5 12.83 -2.93 18.06
N SER A 6 13.41 -4.03 18.56
CA SER A 6 14.50 -4.02 19.54
C SER A 6 15.77 -3.30 19.08
N GLU A 7 15.93 -2.99 17.79
CA GLU A 7 17.02 -2.13 17.29
C GLU A 7 16.77 -0.63 17.55
N ILE A 8 15.58 -0.25 18.01
CA ILE A 8 15.20 1.11 18.39
C ILE A 8 15.35 1.24 19.91
N SER A 9 16.15 2.22 20.33
CA SER A 9 16.23 2.59 21.74
C SER A 9 14.96 3.27 22.19
N VAL A 10 14.49 2.96 23.40
CA VAL A 10 13.43 3.73 24.06
C VAL A 10 13.95 5.15 24.29
N VAL A 11 13.22 6.13 23.76
CA VAL A 11 13.53 7.56 23.91
C VAL A 11 12.33 8.29 24.49
N GLY A 12 12.58 9.39 25.21
CA GLY A 12 11.53 10.23 25.77
C GLY A 12 10.80 11.05 24.68
N ARG A 13 9.63 11.60 25.03
CA ARG A 13 8.75 12.36 24.12
C ARG A 13 9.43 13.53 23.41
N ILE A 14 10.44 14.16 24.03
CA ILE A 14 11.15 15.32 23.48
C ILE A 14 12.28 14.96 22.50
N ALA A 15 12.54 13.66 22.28
CA ALA A 15 13.61 13.23 21.40
C ALA A 15 13.22 13.40 19.92
N MET A 16 14.22 13.65 19.07
CA MET A 16 14.05 13.69 17.61
C MET A 16 13.85 12.30 16.98
N GLY A 17 13.90 11.23 17.78
CA GLY A 17 13.88 9.86 17.31
C GLY A 17 15.23 9.37 16.79
N VAL A 18 15.21 8.22 16.10
CA VAL A 18 16.39 7.59 15.50
C VAL A 18 16.13 7.25 14.04
N LYS A 19 17.20 7.14 13.25
CA LYS A 19 17.09 6.79 11.83
C LYS A 19 16.51 5.38 11.64
N GLY A 20 15.37 5.26 10.95
CA GLY A 20 14.76 3.98 10.60
C GLY A 20 15.28 3.40 9.28
N ILE A 21 15.34 4.22 8.23
CA ILE A 21 15.75 3.83 6.86
C ILE A 21 16.73 4.86 6.27
N GLY A 22 17.63 4.40 5.41
CA GLY A 22 18.39 5.28 4.52
C GLY A 22 17.59 5.57 3.25
N LEU A 23 17.50 6.84 2.87
CA LEU A 23 16.81 7.29 1.67
C LEU A 23 17.83 7.78 0.64
N LYS A 24 17.56 7.57 -0.65
CA LYS A 24 18.28 8.26 -1.73
C LYS A 24 17.79 9.71 -1.83
N PRO A 25 18.47 10.58 -2.60
CA PRO A 25 17.91 11.89 -2.94
C PRO A 25 16.49 11.74 -3.48
N ASP A 26 15.61 12.63 -3.04
CA ASP A 26 14.19 12.73 -3.44
C ASP A 26 13.27 11.57 -2.99
N ASP A 27 13.82 10.53 -2.33
CA ASP A 27 13.01 9.50 -1.69
C ASP A 27 12.42 10.02 -0.36
N PHE A 28 11.20 9.60 -0.06
CA PHE A 28 10.54 9.85 1.22
C PHE A 28 9.82 8.58 1.72
N VAL A 29 9.49 8.56 3.01
CA VAL A 29 8.75 7.46 3.62
C VAL A 29 7.25 7.70 3.45
N VAL A 30 6.55 6.75 2.84
CA VAL A 30 5.10 6.83 2.61
C VAL A 30 4.27 5.99 3.58
N SER A 31 4.85 4.94 4.15
CA SER A 31 4.12 4.04 5.04
C SER A 31 5.05 3.37 6.05
N MET A 32 4.50 3.05 7.22
CA MET A 32 5.15 2.28 8.27
C MET A 32 4.14 1.27 8.81
N LEU A 33 4.56 0.01 8.93
CA LEU A 33 3.72 -1.06 9.45
C LEU A 33 4.47 -1.86 10.52
N VAL A 34 3.74 -2.27 11.56
CA VAL A 34 4.26 -3.21 12.56
C VAL A 34 3.87 -4.61 12.15
N VAL A 35 4.84 -5.41 11.70
CA VAL A 35 4.61 -6.80 11.30
C VAL A 35 4.59 -7.69 12.55
N ARG A 36 3.38 -7.97 13.07
CA ARG A 36 3.19 -8.83 14.25
C ARG A 36 3.20 -10.33 13.92
N ARG A 37 2.84 -10.67 12.68
CA ARG A 37 2.78 -12.02 12.13
C ARG A 37 3.10 -11.95 10.65
N GLU A 38 3.42 -13.09 10.05
CA GLU A 38 3.46 -13.15 8.59
C GLU A 38 2.05 -12.89 8.05
N GLY A 39 1.97 -12.01 7.05
CA GLY A 39 0.72 -11.54 6.47
C GLY A 39 0.95 -11.01 5.06
N MET A 40 -0.04 -10.31 4.53
CA MET A 40 0.02 -9.75 3.18
C MET A 40 0.14 -8.24 3.25
N LEU A 41 0.94 -7.70 2.34
CA LEU A 41 1.12 -6.28 2.13
C LEU A 41 0.59 -5.93 0.74
N LEU A 42 -0.26 -4.92 0.64
CA LEU A 42 -0.62 -4.29 -0.62
C LEU A 42 0.20 -3.00 -0.78
N CYS A 43 1.04 -2.93 -1.80
CA CYS A 43 1.72 -1.70 -2.21
C CYS A 43 1.00 -1.12 -3.43
N VAL A 44 0.79 0.20 -3.45
CA VAL A 44 0.05 0.90 -4.51
C VAL A 44 0.84 2.13 -4.95
N ALA A 45 0.85 2.43 -6.25
CA ALA A 45 1.42 3.62 -6.84
C ALA A 45 0.35 4.60 -7.34
N HIS A 46 0.76 5.83 -7.65
CA HIS A 46 -0.12 6.92 -8.08
C HIS A 46 -0.98 6.58 -9.30
N ASP A 47 -0.45 5.82 -10.25
CA ASP A 47 -1.22 5.44 -11.44
C ASP A 47 -2.30 4.37 -11.16
N GLY A 48 -2.42 3.88 -9.92
CA GLY A 48 -3.34 2.82 -9.56
C GLY A 48 -2.79 1.41 -9.80
N SER A 49 -1.52 1.28 -10.14
CA SER A 49 -0.85 -0.02 -10.14
C SER A 49 -0.51 -0.44 -8.72
N GLY A 50 -0.52 -1.74 -8.48
CA GLY A 50 -0.18 -2.26 -7.17
C GLY A 50 0.26 -3.70 -7.18
N LYS A 51 0.67 -4.14 -6.00
CA LYS A 51 1.25 -5.44 -5.77
C LYS A 51 0.88 -5.98 -4.40
N LYS A 52 0.28 -7.17 -4.38
CA LYS A 52 0.01 -7.89 -3.13
C LYS A 52 1.09 -8.95 -2.90
N LEU A 53 1.91 -8.79 -1.87
CA LEU A 53 3.01 -9.71 -1.56
C LEU A 53 3.02 -10.09 -0.07
N GLY A 54 3.56 -11.27 0.24
CA GLY A 54 3.75 -11.67 1.63
C GLY A 54 4.80 -10.80 2.34
N THR A 55 4.61 -10.49 3.61
CA THR A 55 5.62 -9.77 4.42
C THR A 55 6.96 -10.51 4.49
N GLY A 56 6.93 -11.84 4.39
CA GLY A 56 8.11 -12.71 4.39
C GLY A 56 8.98 -12.59 3.14
N GLU A 57 8.43 -12.07 2.04
CA GLU A 57 9.19 -11.73 0.83
C GLU A 57 10.12 -10.53 1.06
N ILE A 58 9.88 -9.73 2.12
CA ILE A 58 10.69 -8.59 2.52
C ILE A 58 11.67 -9.06 3.61
N PRO A 59 12.95 -9.31 3.27
CA PRO A 59 13.91 -9.84 4.23
C PRO A 59 14.19 -8.82 5.34
N VAL A 60 14.45 -9.35 6.54
CA VAL A 60 14.97 -8.54 7.64
C VAL A 60 16.36 -8.02 7.27
N ARG A 61 16.59 -6.72 7.52
CA ARG A 61 17.83 -6.00 7.27
C ARG A 61 18.16 -5.17 8.50
N LYS A 62 19.42 -4.72 8.61
CA LYS A 62 19.85 -3.80 9.67
C LYS A 62 19.12 -2.46 9.56
N ARG A 63 18.68 -1.89 10.69
CA ARG A 63 18.08 -0.56 10.76
C ARG A 63 19.01 0.50 10.13
N GLY A 64 18.41 1.47 9.46
CA GLY A 64 19.14 2.58 8.80
C GLY A 64 19.74 2.23 7.44
N GLY A 65 19.64 0.98 6.97
CA GLY A 65 19.99 0.60 5.60
C GLY A 65 18.98 1.09 4.56
N LEU A 66 19.31 0.94 3.27
CA LEU A 66 18.47 1.37 2.13
C LEU A 66 17.22 0.50 1.90
N GLY A 67 17.11 -0.64 2.58
CA GLY A 67 15.99 -1.56 2.40
C GLY A 67 16.20 -2.55 1.26
N THR A 68 15.09 -3.07 0.74
CA THR A 68 15.05 -4.05 -0.34
C THR A 68 13.91 -3.66 -1.27
N LEU A 69 14.16 -3.69 -2.59
CA LEU A 69 13.17 -3.32 -3.59
C LEU A 69 11.97 -4.27 -3.53
N VAL A 70 10.77 -3.72 -3.34
CA VAL A 70 9.50 -4.44 -3.21
C VAL A 70 8.70 -4.40 -4.52
N MET A 71 8.63 -3.21 -5.11
CA MET A 71 7.95 -2.91 -6.36
C MET A 71 8.91 -2.14 -7.27
N PRO A 72 9.02 -2.48 -8.56
CA PRO A 72 9.86 -1.73 -9.49
C PRO A 72 9.47 -0.26 -9.53
N PHE A 73 10.46 0.62 -9.52
CA PHE A 73 10.24 2.06 -9.66
C PHE A 73 9.98 2.41 -11.13
N VAL A 74 8.96 3.22 -11.35
CA VAL A 74 8.67 3.84 -12.65
C VAL A 74 8.74 5.35 -12.47
N LYS A 75 9.50 6.04 -13.32
CA LYS A 75 9.69 7.49 -13.22
C LYS A 75 8.35 8.20 -13.31
N GLY A 76 8.05 9.05 -12.33
CA GLY A 76 6.77 9.77 -12.23
C GLY A 76 5.64 8.94 -11.63
N ASN A 77 5.88 7.69 -11.22
CA ASN A 77 4.88 6.83 -10.61
C ASN A 77 5.45 6.20 -9.32
N SER A 78 5.49 7.03 -8.28
CA SER A 78 5.94 6.63 -6.95
C SER A 78 4.87 5.81 -6.21
N VAL A 79 5.32 5.00 -5.24
CA VAL A 79 4.43 4.34 -4.28
C VAL A 79 3.71 5.41 -3.47
N VAL A 80 2.38 5.33 -3.39
CA VAL A 80 1.55 6.22 -2.56
C VAL A 80 1.21 5.57 -1.23
N SER A 81 1.06 4.24 -1.18
CA SER A 81 0.65 3.54 0.03
C SER A 81 1.19 2.11 0.09
N ALA A 82 1.45 1.66 1.32
CA ALA A 82 1.66 0.26 1.63
C ALA A 82 0.86 -0.10 2.89
N ILE A 83 -0.13 -0.99 2.76
CA ILE A 83 -1.05 -1.38 3.84
C ILE A 83 -1.05 -2.90 4.06
N GLU A 84 -1.19 -3.32 5.31
CA GLU A 84 -1.43 -4.73 5.64
C GLU A 84 -2.86 -5.07 5.19
N VAL A 85 -3.02 -6.17 4.48
CA VAL A 85 -4.31 -6.72 4.09
C VAL A 85 -4.40 -8.18 4.52
N ILE A 86 -5.61 -8.65 4.81
CA ILE A 86 -5.91 -10.04 5.12
C ILE A 86 -7.08 -10.51 4.24
N GLY A 87 -7.37 -11.81 4.29
CA GLY A 87 -8.48 -12.40 3.54
C GLY A 87 -9.82 -11.73 3.86
N GLY A 88 -10.59 -11.47 2.81
CA GLY A 88 -11.90 -10.81 2.81
C GLY A 88 -11.89 -9.30 3.06
N ASP A 89 -10.73 -8.67 3.30
CA ASP A 89 -10.67 -7.20 3.36
C ASP A 89 -11.13 -6.61 2.02
N LYS A 90 -11.83 -5.48 2.10
CA LYS A 90 -12.01 -4.59 0.94
C LYS A 90 -11.04 -3.44 1.06
N VAL A 91 -10.56 -2.92 -0.07
CA VAL A 91 -9.67 -1.76 -0.11
C VAL A 91 -10.27 -0.71 -1.01
N LYS A 92 -10.39 0.52 -0.49
CA LYS A 92 -10.78 1.70 -1.26
C LYS A 92 -9.53 2.44 -1.75
N PHE A 93 -9.55 2.82 -3.01
CA PHE A 93 -8.54 3.65 -3.68
C PHE A 93 -9.20 4.98 -3.99
N ILE A 94 -8.68 6.08 -3.46
CA ILE A 94 -9.25 7.41 -3.63
C ILE A 94 -8.33 8.19 -4.56
N THR A 95 -8.90 8.79 -5.60
CA THR A 95 -8.17 9.64 -6.56
C THR A 95 -8.17 11.10 -6.11
N GLY A 96 -7.25 11.89 -6.65
CA GLY A 96 -7.16 13.33 -6.36
C GLY A 96 -8.41 14.13 -6.78
N GLU A 97 -9.24 13.57 -7.67
CA GLU A 97 -10.52 14.14 -8.08
C GLU A 97 -11.68 13.74 -7.16
N GLY A 98 -11.42 12.93 -6.13
CA GLY A 98 -12.43 12.48 -5.18
C GLY A 98 -13.23 11.24 -5.62
N HIS A 99 -12.89 10.64 -6.76
CA HIS A 99 -13.45 9.34 -7.14
C HIS A 99 -12.84 8.24 -6.28
N PHE A 100 -13.61 7.19 -6.01
CA PHE A 100 -13.09 6.02 -5.35
C PHE A 100 -13.43 4.73 -6.08
N HIS A 101 -12.53 3.76 -5.98
CA HIS A 101 -12.73 2.39 -6.42
C HIS A 101 -12.60 1.46 -5.22
N ARG A 102 -13.38 0.39 -5.19
CA ARG A 102 -13.37 -0.60 -4.10
C ARG A 102 -13.06 -1.97 -4.66
N ILE A 103 -12.05 -2.64 -4.11
CA ILE A 103 -11.64 -3.97 -4.58
C ILE A 103 -11.64 -4.95 -3.41
N ASN A 104 -12.14 -6.16 -3.65
CA ASN A 104 -12.01 -7.27 -2.72
C ASN A 104 -10.59 -7.86 -2.80
N MET A 105 -9.91 -7.92 -1.66
CA MET A 105 -8.52 -8.38 -1.61
C MET A 105 -8.36 -9.86 -1.89
N ASP A 106 -9.42 -10.67 -1.81
CA ASP A 106 -9.37 -12.08 -2.18
C ASP A 106 -9.19 -12.28 -3.70
N ASP A 107 -9.63 -11.32 -4.51
CA ASP A 107 -9.53 -11.38 -5.98
C ASP A 107 -8.13 -11.00 -6.48
N ILE A 108 -7.36 -10.25 -5.68
CA ILE A 108 -5.99 -9.88 -6.02
C ILE A 108 -5.07 -11.08 -5.80
N PRO A 109 -4.24 -11.52 -6.76
CA PRO A 109 -3.31 -12.62 -6.54
C PRO A 109 -2.09 -12.19 -5.71
N HIS A 110 -1.51 -13.14 -4.97
CA HIS A 110 -0.18 -12.97 -4.38
C HIS A 110 0.91 -12.95 -5.45
N GLN A 111 1.86 -12.01 -5.35
CA GLN A 111 2.98 -11.87 -6.27
C GLN A 111 4.32 -11.90 -5.52
N LYS A 112 5.29 -12.67 -6.07
CA LYS A 112 6.67 -12.69 -5.57
C LYS A 112 7.33 -11.32 -5.71
N ARG A 113 8.31 -11.02 -4.83
CA ARG A 113 9.02 -9.73 -4.84
C ARG A 113 9.66 -9.37 -6.20
N GLY A 114 10.16 -10.35 -6.94
CA GLY A 114 10.82 -10.12 -8.25
C GLY A 114 9.89 -9.79 -9.42
N LYS A 115 8.57 -9.92 -9.27
CA LYS A 115 7.59 -9.61 -10.33
C LYS A 115 7.18 -8.13 -10.33
N GLY A 116 6.66 -7.65 -11.45
CA GLY A 116 6.11 -6.30 -11.59
C GLY A 116 4.85 -6.07 -10.76
N ALA A 117 4.33 -4.84 -10.81
CA ALA A 117 3.00 -4.48 -10.32
C ALA A 117 1.99 -4.60 -11.47
N HIS A 118 0.72 -4.83 -11.13
CA HIS A 118 -0.39 -4.84 -12.09
C HIS A 118 -1.31 -3.65 -11.86
N ARG A 119 -2.01 -3.20 -12.89
CA ARG A 119 -3.06 -2.20 -12.77
C ARG A 119 -4.16 -2.76 -11.85
N LEU A 120 -4.42 -2.09 -10.73
CA LEU A 120 -5.53 -2.42 -9.81
C LEU A 120 -6.72 -1.50 -10.03
N VAL A 121 -6.49 -0.22 -10.34
CA VAL A 121 -7.57 0.72 -10.63
C VAL A 121 -7.22 1.54 -11.86
N ASN A 122 -8.18 1.72 -12.76
CA ASN A 122 -8.01 2.59 -13.90
C ASN A 122 -8.25 4.05 -13.50
N VAL A 123 -7.17 4.81 -13.34
CA VAL A 123 -7.26 6.23 -12.97
C VAL A 123 -7.51 7.06 -14.23
N LEU A 124 -8.69 7.68 -14.31
CA LEU A 124 -9.12 8.48 -15.45
C LEU A 124 -8.56 9.90 -15.42
N GLY A 125 -8.68 10.61 -16.55
CA GLY A 125 -8.50 12.08 -16.58
C GLY A 125 -7.09 12.60 -16.34
N GLY A 126 -6.08 11.74 -16.21
CA GLY A 126 -4.75 12.16 -15.75
C GLY A 126 -4.70 12.45 -14.25
N SER A 127 -5.73 12.02 -13.51
CA SER A 127 -5.73 11.99 -12.05
C SER A 127 -4.72 10.97 -11.51
N GLU A 128 -4.61 10.88 -10.20
CA GLU A 128 -3.77 9.92 -9.49
C GLU A 128 -4.45 9.40 -8.24
N VAL A 129 -4.11 8.18 -7.82
CA VAL A 129 -4.43 7.68 -6.47
C VAL A 129 -3.65 8.51 -5.46
N VAL A 130 -4.39 9.09 -4.50
CA VAL A 130 -3.83 9.90 -3.41
C VAL A 130 -3.95 9.20 -2.06
N GLU A 131 -4.93 8.30 -1.90
CA GLU A 131 -5.14 7.58 -0.65
C GLU A 131 -5.63 6.14 -0.90
N VAL A 132 -5.22 5.23 -0.02
CA VAL A 132 -5.64 3.83 -0.04
C VAL A 132 -6.07 3.43 1.37
N ILE A 133 -7.34 3.06 1.52
CA ILE A 133 -7.96 2.77 2.81
C ILE A 133 -8.35 1.29 2.85
N ARG A 134 -7.88 0.61 3.89
CA ARG A 134 -8.32 -0.74 4.22
C ARG A 134 -9.66 -0.69 4.95
N GLU A 135 -10.63 -1.47 4.49
CA GLU A 135 -11.91 -1.66 5.15
C GLU A 135 -11.98 -3.08 5.74
N HIS A 136 -12.05 -3.14 7.06
CA HIS A 136 -12.09 -4.41 7.77
C HIS A 136 -13.53 -4.93 7.88
N ILE A 137 -13.69 -6.25 7.70
CA ILE A 137 -15.00 -6.95 7.69
C ILE A 137 -15.81 -6.81 9.01
N GLY A 138 -15.20 -6.32 10.09
CA GLY A 138 -15.87 -6.12 11.39
C GLY A 138 -16.42 -4.71 11.66
N GLY A 139 -16.23 -3.74 10.77
CA GLY A 139 -16.82 -2.40 10.91
C GLY A 139 -18.32 -2.42 10.59
N GLN A 140 -19.12 -1.61 11.28
CA GLN A 140 -20.50 -1.35 10.85
C GLN A 140 -20.49 -0.97 9.37
N GLN A 141 -21.33 -1.62 8.56
CA GLN A 141 -21.61 -1.16 7.22
C GLN A 141 -22.21 0.23 7.37
N VAL A 142 -21.40 1.27 7.09
CA VAL A 142 -21.93 2.60 6.93
C VAL A 142 -22.65 2.55 5.58
N GLU A 143 -23.97 2.68 5.60
CA GLU A 143 -24.74 2.89 4.38
C GLU A 143 -24.10 4.08 3.65
N GLU A 144 -23.68 3.88 2.41
CA GLU A 144 -23.10 4.94 1.60
C GLU A 144 -24.21 5.95 1.31
N GLU A 145 -24.24 7.06 2.06
CA GLU A 145 -25.04 8.22 1.65
C GLU A 145 -24.45 8.75 0.35
N ASP A 146 -25.29 8.76 -0.69
CA ASP A 146 -24.94 9.21 -2.03
C ASP A 146 -24.67 10.72 -2.02
N ILE A 147 -23.44 11.10 -1.66
CA ILE A 147 -22.93 12.48 -1.72
C ILE A 147 -22.53 12.84 -3.16
N GLY A 148 -23.41 12.61 -4.13
CA GLY A 148 -23.39 13.20 -5.48
C GLY A 148 -22.10 13.05 -6.30
N GLY A 149 -21.15 12.23 -5.87
CA GLY A 149 -19.97 11.84 -6.64
C GLY A 149 -20.37 10.75 -7.61
N GLN A 150 -19.97 10.85 -8.88
CA GLN A 150 -20.22 9.81 -9.86
C GLN A 150 -19.76 8.44 -9.33
N GLN A 151 -20.72 7.54 -9.09
CA GLN A 151 -20.45 6.12 -8.89
C GLN A 151 -19.72 5.60 -10.12
N VAL A 152 -18.50 5.09 -9.94
CA VAL A 152 -17.78 4.39 -11.00
C VAL A 152 -17.88 2.89 -10.71
N GLU A 153 -18.31 2.15 -11.72
CA GLU A 153 -18.70 0.73 -11.70
C GLU A 153 -17.69 -0.19 -11.00
N GLU A 154 -18.19 -1.27 -10.37
CA GLU A 154 -17.37 -2.41 -9.94
C GLU A 154 -16.75 -3.08 -11.19
N GLU A 155 -15.57 -2.64 -11.61
CA GLU A 155 -14.81 -3.32 -12.68
C GLU A 155 -14.27 -4.67 -12.17
N GLN A 156 -14.73 -5.77 -12.79
CA GLN A 156 -14.07 -7.06 -12.64
C GLN A 156 -12.71 -7.03 -13.36
N ILE A 157 -11.63 -7.14 -12.60
CA ILE A 157 -10.27 -7.15 -13.13
C ILE A 157 -9.87 -8.60 -13.42
N ASN A 158 -9.65 -8.92 -14.70
CA ASN A 158 -9.06 -10.19 -15.10
C ASN A 158 -7.54 -10.13 -14.92
N PHE A 159 -7.00 -10.95 -14.01
CA PHE A 159 -5.56 -11.07 -13.73
C PHE A 159 -4.79 -11.98 -14.71
N LEU A 160 -5.38 -12.30 -15.86
CA LEU A 160 -4.82 -13.23 -16.84
C LEU A 160 -4.53 -12.50 -18.15
N ASP A 161 -3.38 -11.83 -18.21
CA ASP A 161 -2.59 -11.53 -19.41
C ASP A 161 -1.10 -11.35 -19.03
#